data_AF-A0A928L8B5-F1
#
_entry.id   AF-A0A928L8B5-F1
#
_cell.length_a   1.000
_cell.length_b   1.000
_cell.length_c   1.000
_cell.angle_alpha   90.00
_cell.angle_beta   90.00
_cell.angle_gamma   90.00
#
_symmetry.space_group_name_H-M   'P 1'
#
loop_
_entity.id
_entity.type
_entity.pdbx_description
1 polymer ?
#
loop_
_entity_poly.entity_id
_entity_poly.type
_entity_poly.pdbx_seq_one_letter_code
_entity_poly.pdbx_strand_id
1 'polypeptide(L)'
;MKKKDVVFTIGLTIFMGVLWIVGEIVMGLWIPVVPKTHLWWFVGIVSVTLIISVWHSMMEDESDLKDPKREKYDRKVAGRKARKKKK
;
A
#
# COMPACT_ATOMS: atom_id res chain seq x y z
N MET A 1 12.66 8.15 3.09
CA MET A 1 11.33 7.54 3.25
C MET A 1 10.31 8.65 3.39
N LYS A 2 9.35 8.70 2.47
CA LYS A 2 8.21 9.62 2.61
C LYS A 2 7.43 9.15 3.86
N LYS A 3 6.72 10.06 4.55
CA LYS A 3 5.95 9.70 5.77
C LYS A 3 4.97 8.54 5.52
N LYS A 4 4.54 8.37 4.28
CA LYS A 4 3.65 7.31 3.81
C LYS A 4 4.30 5.92 3.89
N ASP A 5 5.57 5.78 3.47
CA ASP A 5 6.34 4.53 3.57
C ASP A 5 6.43 4.02 5.01
N VAL A 6 6.67 4.93 5.95
CA VAL A 6 6.81 4.59 7.37
C VAL A 6 5.48 4.10 7.93
N VAL A 7 4.38 4.80 7.62
CA VAL A 7 3.03 4.39 8.04
C VAL A 7 2.62 3.07 7.40
N PHE A 8 2.97 2.85 6.13
CA PHE A 8 2.73 1.58 5.44
C PHE A 8 3.52 0.42 6.05
N THR A 9 4.80 0.62 6.34
CA THR A 9 5.65 -0.41 6.95
C THR A 9 5.16 -0.79 8.35
N ILE A 10 4.74 0.19 9.15
CA ILE A 10 4.15 -0.02 10.48
C ILE A 10 2.80 -0.76 10.35
N GLY A 11 1.96 -0.37 9.40
CA GLY A 11 0.70 -1.05 9.12
C GLY A 11 0.91 -2.51 8.67
N LEU A 12 1.89 -2.76 7.80
CA LEU A 12 2.21 -4.08 7.28
C LEU A 12 2.76 -5.01 8.37
N THR A 13 3.60 -4.50 9.28
CA THR A 13 4.14 -5.28 10.39
C THR A 13 3.06 -5.65 11.41
N ILE A 14 2.17 -4.71 11.76
CA ILE A 14 1.01 -5.00 12.62
C ILE A 14 0.09 -6.01 11.94
N PHE A 15 -0.18 -5.86 10.65
CA PHE A 15 -1.02 -6.76 9.88
C PHE A 15 -0.47 -8.19 9.82
N MET A 16 0.85 -8.35 9.62
CA MET A 16 1.52 -9.65 9.69
C MET A 16 1.34 -10.31 11.07
N GLY A 17 1.48 -9.55 12.16
CA GLY A 17 1.28 -10.06 13.51
C GLY A 17 -0.16 -10.52 13.76
N VAL A 18 -1.15 -9.74 13.31
CA VAL A 18 -2.57 -10.09 13.43
C VAL A 18 -2.89 -11.37 12.64
N LEU A 19 -2.42 -11.47 11.39
CA LEU A 19 -2.61 -12.68 10.57
C LEU A 19 -2.00 -13.93 11.21
N TRP A 20 -0.87 -13.78 11.89
CA TRP A 20 -0.22 -14.88 12.59
C TRP A 20 -1.06 -15.35 13.78
N ILE A 21 -1.50 -14.43 14.65
CA ILE A 21 -2.29 -14.73 15.83
C ILE A 21 -3.63 -15.37 15.44
N VAL A 22 -4.28 -14.84 14.40
CA VAL A 22 -5.53 -15.43 13.89
C VAL A 22 -5.28 -16.84 13.36
N GLY A 23 -4.18 -17.06 12.64
CA GLY A 23 -3.81 -18.39 12.14
C GLY A 23 -3.58 -19.40 13.24
N GLU A 24 -2.82 -19.03 14.28
CA GLU A 24 -2.58 -19.84 15.48
C GLU A 24 -3.88 -20.18 16.22
N ILE A 25 -4.79 -19.21 16.38
CA ILE A 25 -6.08 -19.45 17.04
C ILE A 25 -6.94 -20.42 16.22
N VAL A 26 -7.04 -20.21 14.90
CA VAL A 26 -7.84 -21.07 14.01
C VAL A 26 -7.27 -22.50 13.98
N MET A 27 -5.95 -22.63 13.90
CA MET A 27 -5.26 -23.93 13.87
C MET A 27 -5.26 -24.63 15.24
N GLY A 28 -5.07 -23.89 16.33
CA GLY A 28 -5.00 -24.41 17.69
C GLY A 28 -6.34 -24.79 18.30
N LEU A 29 -7.45 -24.20 17.85
CA LEU A 29 -8.77 -24.44 18.43
C LEU A 29 -9.58 -25.54 17.70
N TRP A 30 -9.32 -25.77 16.41
CA TRP A 30 -10.31 -26.47 15.56
C TRP A 30 -9.89 -27.81 14.95
N ILE A 31 -8.60 -28.07 14.72
CA ILE A 31 -8.17 -29.23 13.90
C ILE A 31 -6.86 -29.83 14.47
N PRO A 32 -6.70 -31.16 14.61
CA PRO A 32 -5.36 -31.77 14.72
C PRO A 32 -4.63 -31.49 13.39
N VAL A 33 -3.92 -30.37 13.35
CA VAL A 33 -3.45 -29.78 12.09
C VAL A 33 -2.44 -30.69 11.42
N VAL A 34 -2.84 -31.23 10.28
CA VAL A 34 -1.93 -31.86 9.33
C VAL A 34 -0.95 -30.77 8.87
N PRO A 35 0.38 -31.00 8.88
CA PRO A 35 1.39 -29.97 8.57
C PRO A 35 1.21 -29.29 7.21
N LYS A 36 0.45 -29.89 6.28
CA LYS A 36 0.08 -29.30 4.99
C LYS A 36 -0.75 -28.01 5.11
N THR A 37 -1.54 -27.85 6.18
CA THR A 37 -2.40 -26.66 6.37
C THR A 37 -1.57 -25.43 6.70
N HIS A 38 -0.46 -25.57 7.45
CA HIS A 38 0.48 -24.47 7.68
C HIS A 38 1.10 -23.95 6.38
N LEU A 39 1.39 -24.84 5.43
CA LEU A 39 1.93 -24.45 4.12
C LEU A 39 0.93 -23.61 3.34
N TRP A 40 -0.34 -24.05 3.29
CA TRP A 40 -1.42 -23.28 2.66
C TRP A 40 -1.68 -21.95 3.35
N TRP A 41 -1.60 -21.91 4.68
CA TRP A 41 -1.73 -20.69 5.46
C TRP A 41 -0.61 -19.69 5.14
N PHE A 42 0.63 -20.17 5.07
CA PHE A 42 1.79 -19.36 4.71
C PHE A 42 1.65 -18.79 3.29
N VAL A 43 1.21 -19.61 2.33
CA VAL A 43 0.91 -19.14 0.96
C VAL A 43 -0.17 -18.07 0.97
N GLY A 44 -1.21 -18.22 1.81
CA GLY A 44 -2.25 -17.20 1.99
C GLY A 44 -1.70 -15.87 2.51
N ILE A 45 -0.89 -15.90 3.57
CA ILE A 45 -0.25 -14.70 4.14
C ILE A 45 0.63 -14.00 3.09
N VAL A 46 1.47 -14.76 2.38
CA VAL A 46 2.36 -14.21 1.34
C VAL A 46 1.55 -13.60 0.20
N SER A 47 0.47 -14.25 -0.23
CA SER A 47 -0.39 -13.74 -1.31
C SER A 47 -1.06 -12.42 -0.93
N VAL A 48 -1.61 -12.33 0.28
CA VAL A 48 -2.28 -11.11 0.77
C VAL A 48 -1.28 -9.97 0.95
N THR A 49 -0.12 -10.24 1.53
CA THR A 49 0.92 -9.22 1.71
C THR A 49 1.50 -8.74 0.39
N LEU A 50 1.59 -9.61 -0.62
CA LEU A 50 1.96 -9.22 -1.99
C LEU A 50 0.90 -8.29 -2.60
N ILE A 51 -0.39 -8.63 -2.51
CA ILE A 51 -1.50 -7.81 -3.03
C ILE A 51 -1.47 -6.41 -2.40
N ILE A 52 -1.32 -6.34 -1.08
CA ILE A 52 -1.26 -5.07 -0.34
C ILE A 52 -0.03 -4.26 -0.77
N SER A 53 1.12 -4.91 -0.98
CA SER A 53 2.34 -4.24 -1.44
C SER A 53 2.19 -3.68 -2.85
N VAL A 54 1.62 -4.45 -3.77
CA VAL A 54 1.32 -4.00 -5.14
C VAL A 54 0.33 -2.84 -5.12
N TRP A 55 -0.73 -2.94 -4.31
CA TRP A 55 -1.73 -1.87 -4.17
C TRP A 55 -1.11 -0.57 -3.63
N HIS A 56 -0.28 -0.67 -2.59
CA HIS A 56 0.44 0.50 -2.07
C HIS A 56 1.36 1.13 -3.11
N SER A 57 2.10 0.30 -3.86
CA SER A 57 2.95 0.78 -4.95
C SER A 57 2.14 1.51 -6.03
N MET A 58 0.99 0.99 -6.43
CA MET A 58 0.10 1.65 -7.40
C MET A 58 -0.47 2.98 -6.87
N MET A 59 -0.79 3.04 -5.57
CA MET A 59 -1.33 4.26 -4.96
C MET A 59 -0.25 5.35 -4.76
N GLU A 60 1.03 4.97 -4.65
CA GLU A 60 2.14 5.91 -4.64
C GLU A 60 2.38 6.55 -6.01
N ASP A 61 2.24 5.78 -7.10
CA ASP A 61 2.36 6.28 -8.48
C ASP A 61 1.32 7.37 -8.79
N GLU A 62 0.09 7.26 -8.26
CA GLU A 62 -0.90 8.35 -8.39
C GLU A 62 -0.54 9.60 -7.57
N SER A 63 0.22 9.44 -6.48
CA SER A 63 0.52 10.56 -5.58
C SER A 63 1.65 11.47 -6.08
N ASP A 64 2.51 10.99 -6.99
CA ASP A 64 3.52 11.79 -7.68
C ASP A 64 2.91 12.75 -8.73
N LEU A 65 1.66 12.50 -9.18
CA LEU A 65 0.91 13.45 -10.02
C LEU A 65 0.50 14.73 -9.27
N LYS A 66 0.49 14.70 -7.93
CA LYS A 66 0.24 15.86 -7.06
C LYS A 66 1.51 16.46 -6.48
N ASP A 67 2.61 16.45 -7.24
CA ASP A 67 3.80 17.18 -6.83
C ASP A 67 3.50 18.71 -6.80
N PRO A 68 3.67 19.40 -5.66
CA PRO A 68 3.47 20.84 -5.56
C PRO A 68 4.31 21.63 -6.57
N LYS A 69 5.42 21.07 -7.11
CA LYS A 69 6.18 21.67 -8.21
C LYS A 69 5.39 21.69 -9.53
N ARG A 70 4.67 20.61 -9.86
CA ARG A 70 3.79 20.55 -11.05
C ARG A 70 2.64 21.53 -10.92
N GLU A 71 2.02 21.58 -9.76
CA GLU A 71 0.89 22.49 -9.49
C GLU A 71 1.33 23.98 -9.55
N LYS A 72 2.55 24.28 -9.13
CA LYS A 72 3.14 25.62 -9.27
C LYS A 72 3.50 25.93 -10.72
N TYR A 73 3.93 24.95 -11.51
CA TYR A 73 4.22 25.09 -12.94
C TYR A 73 2.94 25.31 -13.75
N ASP A 74 1.88 24.53 -13.50
CA ASP A 74 0.59 24.66 -14.18
C ASP A 74 -0.08 26.01 -13.89
N ARG A 75 -0.05 26.49 -12.64
CA ARG A 75 -0.49 27.87 -12.33
C ARG A 75 0.28 28.93 -13.12
N LYS A 76 1.60 28.75 -13.27
CA LYS A 76 2.47 29.69 -14.00
C LYS A 76 2.23 29.66 -15.51
N VAL A 77 1.97 28.47 -16.08
CA VAL A 77 1.69 28.29 -17.51
C VAL A 77 0.27 28.75 -17.87
N ALA A 78 -0.72 28.44 -17.04
CA ALA A 78 -2.11 28.89 -17.21
C ALA A 78 -2.20 30.43 -17.21
N GLY A 79 -1.50 31.11 -16.29
CA GLY A 79 -1.41 32.57 -16.27
C GLY A 79 -0.77 33.17 -17.52
N ARG A 80 0.25 32.52 -18.10
CA ARG A 80 0.89 32.96 -19.36
C ARG A 80 -0.03 32.80 -20.57
N LYS A 81 -0.79 31.69 -20.65
CA LYS A 81 -1.76 31.46 -21.73
C LYS A 81 -2.90 32.47 -21.70
N ALA A 82 -3.46 32.76 -20.51
CA ALA A 82 -4.50 33.76 -20.35
C ALA A 82 -4.04 35.17 -20.78
N ARG A 83 -2.79 35.53 -20.46
CA ARG A 83 -2.20 36.82 -20.82
C ARG A 83 -1.91 36.97 -22.33
N LYS A 84 -1.59 35.87 -23.03
CA LYS A 84 -1.45 35.86 -24.50
C LYS A 84 -2.79 35.96 -25.24
N LYS A 85 -3.90 35.53 -24.62
CA LYS A 85 -5.24 35.57 -25.23
C LYS A 85 -5.93 36.94 -25.11
N LYS A 86 -5.39 37.84 -24.28
CA LYS A 86 -5.87 39.21 -24.02
C LYS A 86 -5.09 40.29 -24.77
N LYS A 87 -4.05 39.91 -25.52
CA LYS A 87 -3.22 40.79 -26.35
C LYS A 87 -3.53 40.53 -27.80
#